data_AF-Q2PBC6-F1
#
_entry.id   AF-Q2PBC6-F1
#
_cell.length_a   1.000
_cell.length_b   1.000
_cell.length_c   1.000
_cell.angle_alpha   90.00
_cell.angle_beta   90.00
_cell.angle_gamma   90.00
#
_symmetry.space_group_name_H-M   'P 1'
#
loop_
_entity.id
_entity.type
_entity.pdbx_description
1 polymer ?
#
loop_
_entity_poly.entity_id
_entity_poly.type
_entity_poly.pdbx_seq_one_letter_code
_entity_poly.pdbx_strand_id
1 'polypeptide(L)' 'TEWEKITQEKTSNPESGAKPDNLTYIIYTSGSTGQPKGVLVNHSHVVRLFA' A
#
# COMPACT_ATOMS: atom_id res chain seq x y z
N THR A 1 3.09 31.68 18.96
CA THR A 1 1.77 31.01 18.77
C THR A 1 1.99 29.63 18.17
N GLU A 2 1.05 28.70 18.28
CA GLU A 2 1.22 27.35 17.68
C GLU A 2 1.52 27.38 16.17
N TRP A 3 1.11 28.45 15.48
CA TRP A 3 1.39 28.70 14.06
C TRP A 3 2.89 28.82 13.73
N GLU A 4 3.71 29.35 14.63
CA GLU A 4 5.16 29.48 14.45
C GLU A 4 5.89 28.13 14.53
N LYS A 5 5.26 27.10 15.11
CA LYS A 5 5.79 25.73 15.14
C LYS A 5 5.50 25.00 13.83
N ILE A 6 4.29 25.17 13.28
CA ILE A 6 3.88 24.52 12.03
C ILE A 6 4.75 24.98 10.86
N THR A 7 5.19 26.24 10.85
CA THR A 7 6.07 26.78 9.80
C THR A 7 7.49 26.20 9.83
N GLN A 8 7.88 25.52 10.91
CA GLN A 8 9.17 24.82 11.01
C GLN A 8 9.13 23.38 10.47
N GLU A 9 7.93 22.86 10.17
CA GLU A 9 7.78 21.52 9.61
C GLU A 9 8.23 21.46 8.14
N LYS A 10 8.61 20.26 7.69
CA LYS A 10 8.98 20.04 6.30
C LYS A 10 7.79 20.25 5.38
N THR A 11 7.99 21.03 4.33
CA THR A 11 7.00 21.27 3.26
C THR A 11 7.01 20.19 2.18
N SER A 12 8.05 19.34 2.16
CA SER A 12 8.16 18.22 1.24
C SER A 12 7.23 17.08 1.65
N ASN A 13 6.72 16.33 0.67
CA ASN A 13 6.01 15.09 0.93
C ASN A 13 6.88 14.12 1.74
N PRO A 14 6.29 13.38 2.71
CA PRO A 14 7.00 12.33 3.39
C PRO A 14 7.38 11.23 2.39
N GLU A 15 8.51 10.58 2.65
CA GLU A 15 8.87 9.38 1.90
C GLU A 15 7.85 8.28 2.18
N SER A 16 7.29 7.70 1.12
CA SER A 16 6.27 6.65 1.25
C SER A 16 6.82 5.38 1.91
N GLY A 17 8.11 5.07 1.69
CA GLY A 17 8.75 3.84 2.18
C GLY A 17 8.24 2.54 1.53
N ALA A 18 7.24 2.59 0.65
CA ALA A 18 6.70 1.42 -0.03
C ALA A 18 7.73 0.81 -0.99
N LYS A 19 7.93 -0.51 -0.88
CA LYS A 19 8.79 -1.30 -1.75
C LYS A 19 7.96 -2.19 -2.68
N PRO A 20 8.49 -2.58 -3.86
CA PRO A 20 7.75 -3.39 -4.83
C PRO A 20 7.27 -4.76 -4.31
N ASP A 21 7.93 -5.29 -3.30
CA ASP A 21 7.67 -6.55 -2.60
C ASP A 21 6.80 -6.40 -1.34
N ASN A 22 6.44 -5.17 -0.94
CA ASN A 22 5.48 -4.99 0.14
C ASN A 22 4.08 -5.41 -0.30
N LEU A 23 3.31 -6.00 0.61
CA LEU A 23 1.91 -6.34 0.37
C LEU A 23 1.07 -5.07 0.29
N THR A 24 0.22 -4.99 -0.73
CA THR A 24 -0.72 -3.89 -0.93
C THR A 24 -2.12 -4.29 -0.52
N TYR A 25 -2.59 -5.47 -0.93
CA TYR A 25 -3.91 -5.97 -0.55
C TYR A 25 -4.00 -7.50 -0.61
N ILE A 26 -5.05 -8.04 0.02
CA ILE A 26 -5.44 -9.46 -0.06
C ILE A 26 -6.84 -9.55 -0.65
N ILE A 27 -7.01 -10.28 -1.76
CA ILE A 27 -8.32 -10.60 -2.31
C ILE A 27 -8.71 -11.99 -1.86
N TYR A 28 -9.85 -12.12 -1.17
CA TYR A 28 -10.42 -13.41 -0.84
C TYR A 28 -11.36 -13.90 -1.95
N THR A 29 -11.23 -15.17 -2.29
CA THR A 29 -12.07 -15.85 -3.26
C THR A 29 -12.72 -17.05 -2.59
N SER A 30 -13.94 -17.41 -2.99
CA SER A 30 -14.75 -18.44 -2.31
C SER A 30 -14.07 -19.82 -2.22
N GLY A 31 -13.20 -20.16 -3.18
CA GLY A 31 -12.48 -21.44 -3.22
C GLY A 31 -13.40 -22.62 -3.56
N SER A 32 -12.96 -23.51 -4.46
CA SER A 32 -13.75 -24.69 -4.86
C SER A 32 -13.94 -25.72 -3.74
N THR A 33 -13.15 -25.63 -2.66
CA THR A 33 -13.18 -26.53 -1.50
C THR A 33 -14.00 -25.99 -0.34
N GLY A 34 -14.77 -24.91 -0.55
CA GLY A 34 -15.64 -24.28 0.46
C GLY A 34 -14.90 -23.42 1.49
N GLN A 35 -13.56 -23.39 1.46
CA GLN A 35 -12.75 -22.49 2.27
C GLN A 35 -12.21 -21.35 1.40
N PRO A 36 -12.43 -20.08 1.80
CA PRO A 36 -11.91 -18.95 1.05
C PRO A 36 -10.38 -18.92 1.00
N LYS A 37 -9.84 -18.61 -0.19
CA LYS A 37 -8.39 -18.45 -0.40
C LYS A 37 -8.03 -16.98 -0.51
N GLY A 38 -7.03 -16.54 0.26
CA GLY A 38 -6.47 -15.19 0.19
C GLY A 38 -5.35 -15.11 -0.84
N VAL A 39 -5.49 -14.22 -1.83
CA VAL A 39 -4.44 -13.90 -2.80
C VAL A 39 -3.70 -12.67 -2.32
N LEU A 40 -2.44 -12.84 -1.96
CA LEU A 40 -1.54 -11.78 -1.53
C LEU A 40 -1.01 -11.03 -2.75
N VAL A 41 -1.27 -9.72 -2.82
CA VAL A 41 -0.84 -8.89 -3.96
C VAL A 41 0.15 -7.83 -3.49
N ASN A 42 1.33 -7.82 -4.12
CA ASN A 42 2.37 -6.82 -3.89
C ASN A 42 2.22 -5.62 -4.83
N HIS A 43 2.87 -4.50 -4.49
CA HIS A 43 2.86 -3.29 -5.32
C HIS A 43 3.33 -3.56 -6.76
N SER A 44 4.36 -4.40 -6.94
CA SER A 44 4.86 -4.80 -8.27
C SER A 44 3.83 -5.54 -9.13
N HIS A 45 2.99 -6.40 -8.53
CA HIS A 45 1.92 -7.11 -9.26
C HIS A 45 0.89 -6.12 -9.81
N VAL A 46 0.54 -5.09 -9.03
CA VAL A 46 -0.40 -4.05 -9.45
C VAL A 46 0.20 -3.23 -10.59
N VAL A 47 1.45 -2.77 -10.46
CA VAL A 47 2.12 -2.01 -11.53
C VAL A 47 2.19 -2.81 -12.83
N ARG A 48 2.51 -4.11 -12.76
CA ARG A 48 2.56 -5.00 -13.93
C ARG A 48 1.21 -5.17 -14.62
N LEU A 49 0.09 -5.05 -13.90
CA LEU A 49 -1.25 -5.15 -14.48
C LEU A 49 -1.62 -3.94 -15.35
N PHE A 50 -1.07 -2.77 -15.02
CA PHE A 50 -1.38 -1.49 -15.69
C PHE A 50 -0.32 -1.06 -16.72
N ALA A 51 0.72 -1.86 -16.92
CA ALA A 51 1.77 -1.65 -17.92
C ALA A 51 1.47 -2.43 -19.21
#